data_AF-A0A1F5EVX5-F1
#
_entry.id   AF-A0A1F5EVX5-F1
#
_cell.length_a   1.000
_cell.length_b   1.000
_cell.length_c   1.000
_cell.angle_alpha   90.00
_cell.angle_beta   90.00
_cell.angle_gamma   90.00
#
_symmetry.space_group_name_H-M   'P 1'
#
loop_
_entity.id
_entity.type
_entity.pdbx_description
1 polymer ?
#
loop_
_entity_poly.entity_id
_entity_poly.type
_entity_poly.pdbx_seq_one_letter_code
_entity_poly.pdbx_strand_id
1 'polypeptide(L)'
;MITQTDSTQIKVNLSPELKDFLASKSDRYGLTLSAYVKHLILKDVSDIAYPTFKASKQVEENYQEAIRDKDESVAIDNIDEFFEKL
;
A
#
# COMPACT_ATOMS: atom_id res chain seq x y z
N MET A 1 6.99 12.60 16.68
CA MET A 1 5.57 12.18 16.61
C MET A 1 5.55 10.66 16.56
N ILE A 2 4.86 10.00 17.49
CA ILE A 2 4.72 8.55 17.49
C ILE A 2 3.56 8.25 16.54
N THR A 3 3.83 7.63 15.40
CA THR A 3 2.80 7.21 14.44
C THR A 3 1.93 6.14 15.09
N GLN A 4 0.74 6.52 15.56
CA GLN A 4 -0.26 5.58 16.05
C GLN A 4 -0.64 4.66 14.89
N THR A 5 -0.27 3.38 15.00
CA THR A 5 -0.65 2.38 14.00
C THR A 5 -2.10 2.02 14.28
N ASP A 6 -3.03 2.64 13.57
CA ASP A 6 -4.46 2.32 13.69
C ASP A 6 -4.70 0.91 13.16
N SER A 7 -4.78 -0.07 14.06
CA SER A 7 -5.07 -1.47 13.72
C SER A 7 -6.56 -1.74 13.84
N THR A 8 -7.21 -2.11 12.73
CA THR A 8 -8.61 -2.54 12.72
C THR A 8 -8.72 -4.07 12.83
N GLN A 9 -9.66 -4.56 13.63
CA GLN A 9 -9.90 -6.00 13.81
C GLN A 9 -10.98 -6.51 12.86
N ILE A 10 -10.71 -7.65 12.20
CA ILE A 10 -11.71 -8.41 11.44
C ILE A 10 -12.18 -9.60 12.29
N LYS A 11 -13.51 -9.75 12.47
CA LYS A 11 -14.14 -10.92 13.09
C LYS A 11 -15.03 -11.63 12.06
N VAL A 12 -14.83 -12.93 11.90
CA VAL A 12 -15.60 -13.76 10.97
C VAL A 12 -16.13 -15.00 11.68
N ASN A 13 -17.37 -15.35 11.38
CA ASN A 13 -17.97 -16.62 11.80
C ASN A 13 -17.73 -17.65 10.69
N LEU A 14 -17.18 -18.79 11.05
CA LEU A 14 -16.90 -19.89 10.12
C LEU A 14 -17.62 -21.14 10.59
N SER A 15 -18.04 -22.00 9.67
CA SER A 15 -18.45 -23.35 10.05
C SER A 15 -17.25 -24.11 10.65
N PRO A 16 -17.48 -25.09 11.53
CA PRO A 16 -16.41 -25.89 12.10
C PRO A 16 -15.50 -26.53 11.03
N GLU A 17 -16.10 -27.06 9.96
CA GLU A 17 -15.39 -27.74 8.88
C GLU A 17 -14.45 -26.77 8.16
N LEU A 18 -14.92 -25.55 7.86
CA LEU A 18 -14.10 -24.55 7.18
C LEU A 18 -12.91 -24.10 8.05
N LYS A 19 -13.13 -23.95 9.36
CA LYS A 19 -12.04 -23.64 10.30
C LYS A 19 -10.97 -24.74 10.25
N ASP A 20 -11.38 -26.00 10.29
CA ASP A 20 -10.46 -27.15 10.30
C ASP A 20 -9.68 -27.25 8.97
N PHE A 21 -10.34 -27.03 7.84
CA PHE A 21 -9.66 -26.95 6.54
C PHE A 21 -8.62 -25.84 6.50
N LEU A 22 -8.94 -24.64 6.97
CA LEU A 22 -8.01 -23.52 7.00
C LEU A 22 -6.83 -23.77 7.95
N ALA A 23 -7.08 -24.36 9.12
CA ALA A 23 -6.04 -24.74 10.08
C ALA A 23 -5.08 -25.78 9.47
N SER A 24 -5.62 -26.83 8.85
CA SER A 24 -4.79 -27.86 8.19
C SER A 24 -3.92 -27.29 7.07
N LYS A 25 -4.39 -26.27 6.35
CA LYS A 25 -3.60 -25.57 5.34
C LYS A 25 -2.56 -24.65 5.97
N SER A 26 -2.90 -23.90 7.02
CA SER A 26 -1.93 -23.00 7.68
C SER A 26 -0.77 -23.79 8.29
N ASP A 27 -1.06 -24.95 8.89
CA ASP A 27 -0.07 -25.83 9.50
C ASP A 27 0.96 -26.36 8.48
N ARG A 28 0.52 -26.67 7.25
CA ARG A 28 1.42 -27.08 6.16
C ARG A 28 2.48 -26.03 5.82
N TYR A 29 2.18 -24.75 6.07
CA TYR A 29 3.10 -23.64 5.83
C TYR A 29 3.77 -23.14 7.11
N GLY A 30 3.54 -23.79 8.26
CA GLY A 30 4.02 -23.33 9.56
C GLY A 30 3.45 -21.97 9.99
N LEU A 31 2.27 -21.61 9.47
CA LEU A 31 1.62 -20.32 9.72
C LEU A 31 0.52 -20.47 10.77
N THR A 32 0.29 -19.41 11.53
CA THR A 32 -0.96 -19.30 12.30
C THR A 32 -2.14 -19.15 11.35
N LEU A 33 -3.32 -19.56 11.80
CA LEU A 33 -4.57 -19.38 11.03
C LEU A 33 -4.79 -17.92 10.63
N SER A 34 -4.49 -16.97 11.53
CA SER A 34 -4.62 -15.53 11.26
C SER A 34 -3.64 -15.04 10.18
N ALA A 35 -2.38 -15.50 10.20
CA ALA A 35 -1.40 -15.15 9.19
C ALA A 35 -1.80 -15.71 7.81
N TYR A 36 -2.31 -16.94 7.77
CA TYR A 36 -2.81 -17.56 6.55
C TYR A 36 -4.01 -16.82 5.97
N VAL A 37 -5.00 -16.45 6.80
CA VAL A 37 -6.15 -15.64 6.37
C VAL A 37 -5.71 -14.27 5.86
N LYS A 38 -4.76 -13.61 6.54
CA LYS A 38 -4.19 -12.34 6.09
C LYS A 38 -3.53 -12.47 4.70
N HIS A 39 -2.79 -13.55 4.48
CA HIS A 39 -2.18 -13.83 3.18
C HIS A 39 -3.22 -14.01 2.07
N LEU A 40 -4.32 -14.74 2.34
CA LEU A 40 -5.41 -14.90 1.37
C LEU A 40 -6.05 -13.57 1.00
N ILE A 41 -6.32 -12.70 1.99
CA ILE A 41 -6.86 -11.36 1.75
C ILE A 41 -5.89 -10.55 0.88
N LEU A 42 -4.60 -10.54 1.22
CA LEU A 42 -3.59 -9.80 0.46
C LEU A 42 -3.48 -10.29 -0.99
N LYS A 43 -3.57 -11.60 -1.20
CA LYS A 43 -3.55 -12.19 -2.54
C LYS A 43 -4.79 -11.86 -3.36
N ASP A 44 -5.95 -11.72 -2.70
CA ASP A 44 -7.20 -11.34 -3.37
C ASP A 44 -7.20 -9.86 -3.79
N VAL A 45 -6.67 -8.99 -2.92
CA VAL A 45 -6.64 -7.53 -3.18
C VAL A 45 -5.37 -7.06 -3.91
N SER A 46 -4.39 -7.93 -4.17
CA SER A 46 -3.13 -7.53 -4.79
C SER A 46 -3.31 -6.93 -6.18
N ASP A 47 -4.34 -7.39 -6.89
CA ASP A 47 -4.61 -6.99 -8.27
C ASP A 47 -5.57 -5.79 -8.34
N ILE A 48 -6.09 -5.35 -7.18
CA ILE A 48 -6.93 -4.17 -7.07
C ILE A 48 -5.98 -2.97 -6.97
N ALA A 49 -5.90 -2.18 -8.04
CA ALA A 49 -5.23 -0.89 -7.99
C ALA A 49 -5.81 -0.08 -6.82
N TYR A 50 -4.93 0.38 -5.93
CA TYR A 50 -5.33 1.25 -4.84
C TYR A 50 -6.14 2.41 -5.42
N PRO A 51 -7.31 2.78 -4.86
CA PRO A 51 -8.17 3.80 -5.45
C PRO A 51 -7.37 5.08 -5.62
N THR A 52 -7.03 5.42 -6.86
CA THR A 52 -6.39 6.68 -7.21
C THR A 52 -7.49 7.72 -7.29
N PHE A 53 -7.49 8.66 -6.36
CA PHE A 53 -8.39 9.79 -6.42
C PHE A 53 -7.93 10.75 -7.52
N LYS A 54 -8.88 11.36 -8.22
CA LYS A 54 -8.55 12.45 -9.15
C LYS A 54 -7.87 13.57 -8.36
N ALA A 55 -6.72 14.03 -8.86
CA ALA A 55 -6.04 15.18 -8.28
C ALA A 55 -6.96 16.42 -8.32
N SER A 56 -6.74 17.37 -7.41
CA SER A 56 -7.46 18.64 -7.50
C SER A 56 -7.09 19.36 -8.80
N LYS A 57 -7.98 20.23 -9.30
CA LYS A 57 -7.71 21.01 -10.52
C LYS A 57 -6.38 21.77 -10.43
N GLN A 58 -6.06 22.30 -9.24
CA GLN A 58 -4.81 22.99 -8.97
C GLN A 58 -3.59 22.07 -9.14
N VAL A 59 -3.65 20.84 -8.61
CA VAL A 59 -2.55 19.88 -8.73
C VAL A 59 -2.39 19.44 -10.19
N GLU A 60 -3.49 19.25 -10.92
CA GLU A 60 -3.44 18.95 -12.35
C GLU A 60 -2.80 20.10 -13.15
N GLU A 61 -3.17 21.36 -12.88
CA GLU A 61 -2.60 22.53 -13.54
C GLU A 61 -1.11 22.69 -13.26
N ASN A 62 -0.70 22.63 -11.98
CA ASN A 62 0.70 22.71 -11.59
C ASN A 62 1.54 21.59 -12.21
N TYR A 63 1.00 20.37 -12.28
CA TYR A 63 1.67 19.25 -12.92
C TYR A 63 1.87 19.49 -14.42
N GLN A 64 0.84 19.98 -15.12
CA GLN A 64 0.95 20.27 -16.55
C GLN A 64 1.94 21.41 -16.82
N GLU A 65 2.00 22.42 -15.95
CA GLU A 65 3.00 23.49 -16.00
C GLU A 65 4.42 22.93 -15.81
N ALA A 66 4.64 22.16 -14.74
CA ALA A 66 5.94 21.53 -14.47
C ALA A 66 6.44 20.61 -15.60
N ILE A 67 5.53 19.91 -16.30
CA ILE A 67 5.88 19.09 -17.46
C ILE A 67 6.25 19.94 -18.68
N ARG A 68 5.58 21.08 -18.89
CA ARG A 68 5.93 22.02 -19.97
C ARG A 68 7.29 22.66 -19.74
N ASP A 69 7.58 23.02 -18.50
CA ASP A 69 8.79 23.76 -18.13
C ASP A 69 9.94 22.82 -17.72
N LYS A 70 9.84 21.54 -18.10
CA LYS A 70 10.82 20.51 -17.75
C LYS A 70 12.25 20.87 -18.20
N ASP A 71 12.39 21.54 -19.33
CA ASP A 71 13.69 21.94 -19.87
C ASP A 71 14.32 23.11 -19.09
N GLU A 72 13.55 23.79 -18.25
CA GLU A 72 14.02 24.84 -17.33
C GLU A 72 14.45 24.27 -15.97
N SER A 73 14.39 22.95 -15.81
CA SER A 73 14.79 22.30 -14.55
C SER A 73 16.29 22.40 -14.29
N VAL A 74 16.64 22.55 -13.02
CA VAL A 74 18.04 22.53 -12.56
C VAL A 74 18.48 21.08 -12.46
N ALA A 75 19.45 20.68 -13.28
CA ALA A 75 20.11 19.39 -13.16
C ALA A 75 20.94 19.36 -11.87
N ILE A 76 20.69 18.37 -11.02
CA ILE A 76 21.45 18.14 -9.79
C ILE A 76 21.94 16.70 -9.79
N ASP A 77 23.27 16.52 -9.80
CA ASP A 77 23.92 15.22 -9.85
C ASP A 77 24.30 14.69 -8.46
N ASN A 78 24.16 15.51 -7.41
CA ASN A 78 24.46 15.15 -6.04
C ASN A 78 23.22 15.30 -5.14
N ILE A 79 22.89 14.23 -4.41
CA ILE A 79 21.76 14.21 -3.47
C ILE A 79 21.90 15.20 -2.32
N ASP A 80 23.13 15.50 -1.87
CA ASP A 80 23.38 16.48 -0.82
C ASP A 80 23.05 17.90 -1.32
N GLU A 81 23.47 18.22 -2.54
CA GLU A 81 23.15 19.49 -3.21
C GLU A 81 21.65 19.67 -3.47
N PHE A 82 20.94 18.57 -3.73
CA PHE A 82 19.48 18.59 -3.90
C PHE A 82 18.79 19.04 -2.61
N PHE A 83 19.18 18.50 -1.46
CA PHE A 83 18.58 18.87 -0.18
C PHE A 83 18.97 20.27 0.31
N GLU A 84 20.13 20.79 -0.08
CA GLU A 84 20.50 22.18 0.20
C GLU A 84 19.69 23.20 -0.61
N LYS A 85 19.15 22.80 -1.78
CA LYS A 85 18.41 23.65 -2.72
C LYS A 85 16.88 23.45 -2.69
N LEU A 86 16.39 22.58 -1.81
CA LEU A 86 14.97 22.25 -1.64
C LEU A 86 14.20 23.38 -0.94
#